data_AF-A0AAV3B112-F1
#
_entry.id   AF-A0AAV3B112-F1
#
_cell.length_a   1.000
_cell.length_b   1.000
_cell.length_c   1.000
_cell.angle_alpha   90.00
_cell.angle_beta   90.00
_cell.angle_gamma   90.00
#
_symmetry.space_group_name_H-M   'P 1'
#
loop_
_entity.id
_entity.type
_entity.pdbx_description
1 polymer ?
#
loop_
_entity_poly.entity_id
_entity_poly.type
_entity_poly.pdbx_seq_one_letter_code
_entity_poly.pdbx_strand_id
1 'polypeptide(L)'
;MDYGKFLYEKSKSTKEQKKKQKVIQVKEIKFRPGTDDGDYQVKLRNLIRFLEDGDKAKITLRFRGREMAHQQIGMEVLNRVRKDLCEDSDLAVVESFPTRIEGRQMIMVLAPKKRQ
;
A
#
# COMPACT_ATOMS: atom_id res chain seq x y z
N MET A 1 8.95 -45.99 -17.37
CA MET A 1 8.68 -44.61 -16.93
C MET A 1 9.40 -44.41 -15.61
N ASP A 2 10.53 -43.72 -15.61
CA ASP A 2 11.29 -43.47 -14.37
C ASP A 2 10.57 -42.42 -13.51
N TYR A 3 9.85 -42.90 -12.52
CA TYR A 3 9.10 -42.07 -11.57
C TYR A 3 9.99 -41.04 -10.86
N GLY A 4 11.25 -41.40 -10.57
CA GLY A 4 12.24 -40.50 -9.98
C GLY A 4 12.62 -39.32 -10.88
N LYS A 5 12.75 -39.55 -12.21
CA LYS A 5 13.06 -38.50 -13.19
C LYS A 5 11.89 -37.52 -13.34
N PHE A 6 10.66 -38.03 -13.35
CA PHE A 6 9.45 -37.22 -13.40
C PHE A 6 9.29 -36.32 -12.15
N LEU A 7 9.54 -36.84 -10.94
CA LEU A 7 9.52 -36.04 -9.71
C LEU A 7 10.56 -34.91 -9.72
N TYR A 8 11.76 -35.19 -10.25
CA TYR A 8 12.81 -34.19 -10.39
C TYR A 8 12.41 -33.06 -11.36
N GLU A 9 11.88 -33.40 -12.54
CA GLU A 9 11.42 -32.41 -13.52
C GLU A 9 10.24 -31.58 -12.99
N LYS A 10 9.28 -32.21 -12.29
CA LYS A 10 8.16 -31.51 -11.64
C LYS A 10 8.65 -30.54 -10.55
N SER A 11 9.61 -30.96 -9.71
CA SER A 11 10.22 -30.10 -8.69
C SER A 11 10.98 -28.93 -9.31
N LYS A 12 11.73 -29.16 -10.38
CA LYS A 12 12.47 -28.13 -11.11
C LYS A 12 11.51 -27.10 -11.72
N SER A 13 10.48 -27.55 -12.43
CA SER A 13 9.43 -26.69 -13.00
C SER A 13 8.71 -25.86 -11.92
N THR A 14 8.38 -26.47 -10.78
CA THR A 14 7.71 -25.75 -9.68
C THR A 14 8.62 -24.67 -9.08
N LYS A 15 9.92 -24.93 -8.95
CA LYS A 15 10.89 -23.93 -8.48
C LYS A 15 11.07 -22.79 -9.47
N GLU A 16 11.12 -23.09 -10.77
CA GLU A 16 11.19 -22.06 -11.82
C GLU A 16 9.93 -21.19 -11.86
N GLN A 17 8.75 -21.80 -11.71
CA GLN A 17 7.48 -21.07 -11.60
C GLN A 17 7.45 -20.15 -10.37
N LYS A 18 7.88 -20.64 -9.20
CA LYS A 18 7.97 -19.83 -7.97
C LYS A 18 8.94 -18.65 -8.12
N LYS A 19 10.06 -18.83 -8.82
CA LYS A 19 11.02 -17.73 -9.08
C LYS A 19 10.46 -16.66 -10.02
N LYS A 20 9.62 -17.04 -10.99
CA LYS A 20 8.99 -16.12 -11.94
C LYS A 20 7.79 -15.37 -11.35
N GLN A 21 7.26 -15.82 -10.21
CA GLN A 21 6.14 -15.17 -9.55
C GLN A 21 6.57 -13.81 -8.98
N LYS A 22 5.93 -12.73 -9.43
CA LYS A 22 6.13 -11.39 -8.87
C LYS A 22 5.62 -11.37 -7.42
N VAL A 23 6.53 -11.10 -6.47
CA VAL A 23 6.18 -10.97 -5.05
C VAL A 23 5.69 -9.55 -4.81
N ILE A 24 4.39 -9.40 -4.54
CA ILE A 24 3.79 -8.13 -4.17
C ILE A 24 4.18 -7.82 -2.72
N GLN A 25 4.89 -6.73 -2.49
CA GLN A 25 5.27 -6.28 -1.16
C GLN A 25 4.28 -5.23 -0.64
N VAL A 26 4.22 -5.10 0.69
CA VAL A 26 3.46 -4.02 1.34
C VAL A 26 4.47 -2.96 1.77
N LYS A 27 4.45 -1.81 1.11
CA LYS A 27 5.30 -0.66 1.43
C LYS A 27 4.56 0.28 2.37
N GLU A 28 5.17 0.60 3.52
CA GLU A 28 4.55 1.47 4.51
C GLU A 28 5.06 2.92 4.40
N ILE A 29 4.15 3.89 4.37
CA ILE A 29 4.45 5.32 4.44
C ILE A 29 3.74 5.93 5.63
N LYS A 30 4.48 6.72 6.43
CA LYS A 30 3.99 7.31 7.67
C LYS A 30 3.67 8.80 7.49
N PHE A 31 2.46 9.18 7.90
CA PHE A 31 2.00 10.57 7.91
C PHE A 31 1.84 11.08 9.34
N ARG A 32 1.94 12.40 9.47
CA ARG A 32 1.65 13.13 10.70
C ARG A 32 0.52 14.13 10.41
N PRO A 33 -0.34 14.44 11.39
CA PRO A 33 -1.44 15.38 11.21
C PRO A 33 -0.98 16.83 10.96
N GLY A 34 0.27 17.18 11.27
CA GLY A 34 0.90 18.46 10.91
C GLY A 34 1.88 18.37 9.75
N THR A 35 1.64 17.47 8.79
CA THR A 35 2.47 17.38 7.58
C THR A 35 2.28 18.64 6.72
N ASP A 36 3.39 19.29 6.36
CA ASP A 36 3.42 20.42 5.42
C ASP A 36 3.15 19.95 3.98
N ASP A 37 2.63 20.85 3.13
CA ASP A 37 2.29 20.52 1.74
C ASP A 37 3.50 20.02 0.93
N GLY A 38 4.72 20.49 1.23
CA GLY A 38 5.95 19.98 0.61
C GLY A 38 6.25 18.52 0.99
N ASP A 39 6.13 18.16 2.28
CA ASP A 39 6.30 16.78 2.75
C ASP A 39 5.19 15.85 2.22
N TYR A 40 3.98 16.38 2.07
CA TYR A 40 2.85 15.66 1.46
C TYR A 40 3.17 15.27 0.00
N GLN A 41 3.60 16.22 -0.83
CA GLN A 41 3.89 15.95 -2.25
C GLN A 41 5.01 14.93 -2.44
N VAL A 42 6.06 14.98 -1.61
CA VAL A 42 7.15 13.98 -1.66
C VAL A 42 6.62 12.58 -1.34
N LYS A 43 5.80 12.45 -0.29
CA LYS A 43 5.19 11.15 0.08
C LYS A 43 4.23 10.64 -0.97
N LEU A 44 3.45 11.53 -1.59
CA LEU A 44 2.52 11.21 -2.66
C LEU A 44 3.27 10.66 -3.88
N ARG A 45 4.37 11.29 -4.28
CA ARG A 45 5.22 10.79 -5.37
C ARG A 45 5.80 9.39 -5.07
N ASN A 46 6.20 9.14 -3.82
CA ASN A 46 6.66 7.82 -3.41
C ASN A 46 5.53 6.77 -3.42
N LEU A 47 4.32 7.15 -3.00
CA LEU A 47 3.11 6.32 -3.08
C LEU A 47 2.80 5.91 -4.52
N ILE A 48 2.79 6.87 -5.44
CA ILE A 48 2.61 6.63 -6.87
C ILE A 48 3.64 5.61 -7.37
N ARG A 49 4.92 5.83 -7.07
CA ARG A 49 5.99 4.92 -7.48
C ARG A 49 5.78 3.48 -6.97
N PHE A 50 5.32 3.30 -5.73
CA PHE A 50 5.04 1.96 -5.20
C PHE A 50 3.86 1.29 -5.90
N LEU A 51 2.80 2.05 -6.19
CA LEU A 51 1.64 1.54 -6.90
C LEU A 51 1.97 1.19 -8.36
N GLU A 52 2.79 2.00 -9.04
CA GLU A 52 3.30 1.70 -10.38
C GLU A 52 4.18 0.45 -10.41
N ASP A 53 4.99 0.23 -9.37
CA ASP A 53 5.77 -1.01 -9.22
C ASP A 53 4.87 -2.22 -8.94
N GLY A 54 3.58 -2.01 -8.66
CA GLY A 54 2.61 -3.08 -8.37
C GLY A 54 2.68 -3.59 -6.93
N ASP A 55 3.30 -2.82 -6.04
CA ASP A 55 3.29 -3.06 -4.59
C ASP A 55 2.03 -2.45 -3.96
N LYS A 56 1.62 -3.03 -2.83
CA LYS A 56 0.55 -2.44 -2.00
C LYS A 56 1.14 -1.33 -1.14
N ALA A 57 0.42 -0.23 -1.01
CA ALA A 57 0.83 0.89 -0.18
C ALA A 57 0.00 0.94 1.11
N LYS A 58 0.67 0.84 2.25
CA LYS A 58 0.08 1.00 3.58
C LYS A 58 0.40 2.40 4.10
N ILE A 59 -0.62 3.21 4.25
CA ILE A 59 -0.54 4.57 4.77
C ILE A 59 -0.87 4.52 6.25
N THR A 60 0.08 4.92 7.09
CA THR A 60 -0.09 4.93 8.54
C THR A 60 0.00 6.36 9.05
N LEU A 61 -1.11 6.91 9.52
CA LEU A 61 -1.15 8.20 10.19
C LEU A 61 -1.00 7.99 11.70
N ARG A 62 0.01 8.61 12.31
CA ARG A 62 0.27 8.46 13.75
C ARG A 62 -0.10 9.74 14.50
N PHE A 63 -0.92 9.61 15.54
CA PHE A 63 -1.29 10.70 16.43
C PHE A 63 -0.40 10.72 17.67
N ARG A 64 -0.02 11.91 18.14
CA ARG A 64 0.70 12.11 19.40
C ARG A 64 -0.21 12.78 20.45
N GLY A 65 -0.54 12.02 21.50
CA GLY A 65 -1.18 12.54 22.71
C GLY A 65 -2.46 13.35 22.44
N ARG A 66 -2.37 14.68 22.56
CA ARG A 66 -3.48 15.64 22.39
C ARG A 66 -4.04 15.69 20.96
N GLU A 67 -3.30 15.19 19.98
CA GLU A 67 -3.73 15.16 18.58
C GLU A 67 -4.84 14.13 18.32
N MET A 68 -5.14 13.23 19.28
CA MET A 68 -6.28 12.31 19.15
C MET A 68 -7.64 13.00 19.11
N ALA A 69 -7.74 14.27 19.53
CA ALA A 69 -8.94 15.08 19.36
C ALA A 69 -9.14 15.50 17.89
N HIS A 70 -8.06 15.62 17.11
CA HIS A 70 -8.08 16.05 15.72
C HIS A 70 -8.16 14.86 14.75
N GLN A 71 -9.11 13.95 15.01
CA GLN A 71 -9.37 12.80 14.13
C GLN A 71 -9.82 13.26 12.73
N GLN A 72 -10.54 14.38 12.67
CA GLN A 72 -11.02 14.99 11.44
C GLN A 72 -9.88 15.37 10.51
N ILE A 73 -8.78 15.91 11.03
CA ILE A 73 -7.59 16.28 10.23
C ILE A 73 -6.95 15.03 9.62
N GLY A 74 -6.83 13.95 10.40
CA GLY A 74 -6.31 12.68 9.90
C GLY A 74 -7.18 12.09 8.79
N MET A 75 -8.51 12.14 8.95
CA MET A 75 -9.47 11.70 7.93
C MET A 75 -9.39 12.56 6.66
N GLU A 76 -9.23 13.87 6.79
CA GLU A 76 -9.09 14.79 5.66
C GLU A 76 -7.83 14.48 4.84
N VAL A 77 -6.69 14.26 5.51
CA VAL A 77 -5.45 13.85 4.83
C VAL A 77 -5.63 12.53 4.08
N LEU A 78 -6.28 11.55 4.70
CA LEU A 78 -6.52 10.25 4.05
C LEU A 78 -7.48 10.37 2.86
N ASN A 79 -8.52 11.21 2.97
CA ASN A 79 -9.42 11.50 1.87
C ASN A 79 -8.71 12.24 0.73
N ARG A 80 -7.81 13.18 1.04
CA ARG A 80 -6.98 13.86 0.04
C ARG A 80 -6.11 12.85 -0.72
N VAL A 81 -5.38 12.00 0.00
CA VAL A 81 -4.56 10.93 -0.61
C VAL A 81 -5.40 9.98 -1.45
N ARG A 82 -6.58 9.60 -0.96
CA ARG A 82 -7.51 8.76 -1.71
C ARG A 82 -7.92 9.43 -3.03
N LYS A 83 -8.26 10.72 -2.97
CA LYS A 83 -8.71 11.48 -4.14
C LYS A 83 -7.63 11.57 -5.20
N ASP A 84 -6.43 12.02 -4.82
CA ASP A 84 -5.29 12.14 -5.72
C ASP A 84 -4.92 10.79 -6.39
N LEU A 85 -4.99 9.68 -5.64
CA LEU A 85 -4.53 8.37 -6.14
C LEU A 85 -5.62 7.56 -6.85
N CYS A 86 -6.89 7.67 -6.44
CA CYS A 86 -8.00 6.94 -7.05
C CYS A 86 -8.74 7.75 -8.12
N GLU A 87 -8.95 9.06 -7.93
CA GLU A 87 -9.74 9.88 -8.88
C GLU A 87 -8.84 10.53 -9.93
N ASP A 88 -7.77 11.21 -9.52
CA ASP A 88 -6.90 11.95 -10.47
C ASP A 88 -5.95 11.03 -11.24
N SER A 89 -5.36 10.03 -10.56
CA SER A 89 -4.35 9.17 -11.17
C SER A 89 -4.90 7.82 -11.67
N ASP A 90 -6.07 7.39 -11.19
CA ASP A 90 -6.66 6.06 -11.45
C ASP A 90 -5.69 4.87 -11.21
N LEU A 91 -4.65 5.08 -10.39
CA LEU A 91 -3.57 4.11 -10.16
C LEU A 91 -3.86 3.13 -9.02
N ALA A 92 -4.80 3.47 -8.13
CA ALA A 92 -5.02 2.75 -6.88
C ALA A 92 -6.49 2.35 -6.68
N VAL A 93 -6.70 1.28 -5.92
CA VAL A 93 -7.99 0.88 -5.38
C VAL A 93 -7.87 0.80 -3.86
N VAL A 94 -8.85 1.35 -3.13
CA VAL A 94 -8.90 1.26 -1.68
C VAL A 94 -9.30 -0.15 -1.27
N GLU A 95 -8.36 -0.89 -0.65
CA GLU A 95 -8.67 -2.20 -0.06
C GLU A 95 -9.24 -2.06 1.35
N SER A 96 -8.66 -1.15 2.14
CA SER A 96 -9.07 -0.93 3.52
C SER A 96 -9.03 0.55 3.85
N PHE A 97 -10.19 1.07 4.24
CA PHE A 97 -10.34 2.44 4.71
C PHE A 97 -10.49 2.44 6.24
N PRO A 98 -9.75 3.28 6.98
CA PRO A 98 -9.84 3.30 8.43
C PRO A 98 -11.21 3.82 8.86
N THR A 99 -12.09 2.92 9.31
CA THR A 99 -13.40 3.27 9.86
C THR A 99 -13.29 3.74 11.31
N ARG A 100 -12.22 3.36 11.99
CA ARG A 100 -11.90 3.70 13.39
C ARG A 100 -10.39 3.83 13.56
N ILE A 101 -9.97 4.51 14.63
CA ILE A 101 -8.57 4.59 15.04
C ILE A 101 -8.21 3.31 15.78
N GLU A 102 -7.19 2.60 15.31
CA GLU A 102 -6.60 1.47 16.04
C GLU A 102 -5.53 2.02 17.00
N GLY A 103 -5.94 2.22 18.25
CA GLY A 103 -5.10 2.80 19.29
C GLY A 103 -4.76 4.27 19.05
N ARG A 104 -3.56 4.54 18.53
CA ARG A 104 -3.08 5.91 18.23
C ARG A 104 -2.71 6.08 16.75
N GLN A 105 -3.19 5.18 15.90
CA GLN A 105 -2.87 5.17 14.48
C GLN A 105 -4.13 4.96 13.65
N MET A 106 -4.21 5.67 12.53
CA MET A 106 -5.13 5.34 11.44
C MET A 106 -4.33 4.67 10.34
N ILE A 107 -4.83 3.56 9.83
CA ILE A 107 -4.17 2.77 8.80
C ILE A 107 -5.11 2.68 7.61
N MET A 108 -4.60 3.04 6.43
CA MET A 108 -5.29 2.86 5.16
C MET A 108 -4.42 2.00 4.25
N VAL A 109 -5.02 1.05 3.55
CA VAL A 109 -4.31 0.19 2.61
C VAL A 109 -4.86 0.41 1.21
N LEU A 110 -3.95 0.73 0.30
CA LEU A 110 -4.18 0.88 -1.13
C LEU A 110 -3.53 -0.28 -1.87
N ALA A 111 -4.29 -0.88 -2.77
CA ALA A 111 -3.77 -1.79 -3.77
C ALA A 111 -3.57 -1.06 -5.10
N PRO A 112 -2.55 -1.44 -5.89
CA PRO A 112 -2.41 -0.94 -7.24
C PRO A 112 -3.57 -1.46 -8.10
N LYS A 113 -4.17 -0.57 -8.89
CA LYS A 113 -5.16 -0.95 -9.88
C LYS A 113 -4.42 -1.77 -10.95
N LYS A 114 -4.82 -3.02 -11.16
CA LYS A 114 -4.23 -3.85 -12.22
C LYS A 114 -4.44 -3.13 -13.55
N ARG A 115 -3.34 -2.80 -14.25
CA ARG A 115 -3.40 -2.57 -15.69
C ARG A 115 -4.01 -3.82 -16.30
N GLN A 116 -5.22 -3.67 -16.83
CA GLN A 116 -5.95 -4.72 -17.52
C GLN A 116 -5.21 -5.09 -18.81
#